data_AF-A0A2G8L4Q8-F1
#
_entry.id   AF-A0A2G8L4Q8-F1
#
_cell.length_a   1.000
_cell.length_b   1.000
_cell.length_c   1.000
_cell.angle_alpha   90.00
_cell.angle_beta   90.00
_cell.angle_gamma   90.00
#
_symmetry.space_group_name_H-M   'P 1'
#
loop_
_entity.id
_entity.type
_entity.pdbx_description
1 polymer ?
#
loop_
_entity_poly.entity_id
_entity_poly.type
_entity_poly.pdbx_seq_one_letter_code
_entity_poly.pdbx_strand_id
1 'polypeptide(L)'
;MSTSKKHREFVGEPMGDKPVTDLAGIGPVLGDRLQKAGFNFAYTVLGQFLILEKNNELFVSWIKDTASANQKQANDCYSCLKEWCDSFL
;
A
#
# COMPACT_ATOMS: atom_id res chain seq x y z
N MET A 1 1.55 6.51 -18.51
CA MET A 1 0.73 5.57 -17.72
C MET A 1 -0.23 6.39 -16.89
N SER A 2 -1.54 6.12 -16.95
CA SER A 2 -2.51 6.80 -16.08
C SER A 2 -2.55 6.07 -14.74
N THR A 3 -2.25 6.78 -13.65
CA THR A 3 -2.49 6.27 -12.30
C THR A 3 -4.00 6.21 -12.03
N SER A 4 -4.42 5.32 -11.14
CA SER A 4 -5.84 5.20 -10.80
C SER A 4 -6.35 6.46 -10.07
N LYS A 5 -7.66 6.71 -10.10
CA LYS A 5 -8.27 7.81 -9.30
C LYS A 5 -7.89 7.67 -7.83
N LYS A 6 -8.00 6.45 -7.30
CA LYS A 6 -7.65 6.08 -5.92
C LYS A 6 -6.20 6.40 -5.56
N HIS A 7 -5.27 6.11 -6.46
CA HIS A 7 -3.86 6.49 -6.27
C HIS A 7 -3.71 7.99 -6.12
N ARG A 8 -4.28 8.78 -7.05
CA ARG A 8 -4.20 10.24 -7.04
C ARG A 8 -4.81 10.85 -5.78
N GLU A 9 -5.93 10.30 -5.31
CA GLU A 9 -6.58 10.72 -4.07
C GLU A 9 -5.73 10.39 -2.84
N PHE A 10 -5.02 9.26 -2.84
CA PHE A 10 -4.16 8.88 -1.73
C PHE A 10 -2.88 9.73 -1.65
N VAL A 11 -2.20 9.97 -2.77
CA VAL A 11 -0.94 10.76 -2.80
C VAL A 11 -1.17 12.28 -2.77
N GLY A 12 -2.43 12.73 -2.89
CA GLY A 12 -2.76 14.16 -2.88
C GLY A 12 -2.80 14.79 -1.48
N GLU A 13 -2.80 13.98 -0.42
CA GLU A 13 -2.91 14.46 0.97
C GLU A 13 -2.17 13.55 1.96
N PRO A 14 -1.83 14.05 3.17
CA PRO A 14 -1.30 13.20 4.24
C PRO A 14 -2.27 12.06 4.58
N MET A 15 -1.75 10.84 4.75
CA MET A 15 -2.63 9.66 4.85
C MET A 15 -3.45 9.57 6.14
N GLY A 16 -3.02 10.20 7.23
CA GLY A 16 -3.72 10.15 8.53
C GLY A 16 -4.12 8.73 8.93
N ASP A 17 -5.37 8.58 9.38
CA ASP A 17 -5.97 7.29 9.75
C ASP A 17 -6.78 6.65 8.60
N LYS A 18 -6.40 6.90 7.34
CA LYS A 18 -7.04 6.25 6.19
C LYS A 18 -6.97 4.73 6.34
N PRO A 19 -8.06 4.01 6.03
CA PRO A 19 -8.06 2.55 6.10
C PRO A 19 -7.09 1.95 5.09
N VAL A 20 -6.61 0.73 5.35
CA VAL A 20 -5.68 0.03 4.43
C VAL A 20 -6.27 -0.14 3.02
N THR A 21 -7.60 -0.19 2.92
CA THR A 21 -8.34 -0.26 1.66
C THR A 21 -8.29 1.02 0.84
N ASP A 22 -7.71 2.12 1.31
CA ASP A 22 -7.51 3.34 0.52
C ASP A 22 -6.22 3.31 -0.29
N LEU A 23 -5.30 2.38 0.01
CA LEU A 23 -4.09 2.18 -0.78
C LEU A 23 -4.44 1.70 -2.20
N ALA A 24 -3.76 2.26 -3.21
CA ALA A 24 -3.89 1.76 -4.57
C ALA A 24 -3.48 0.27 -4.63
N GLY A 25 -4.12 -0.51 -5.49
CA GLY A 25 -3.90 -1.96 -5.56
C GLY A 25 -4.59 -2.79 -4.46
N ILE A 26 -5.03 -2.18 -3.35
CA ILE A 26 -5.69 -2.88 -2.23
C ILE A 26 -7.21 -2.78 -2.35
N GLY A 27 -7.84 -3.83 -2.88
CA GLY A 27 -9.30 -3.97 -2.89
C GLY A 27 -9.85 -4.55 -1.58
N PRO A 28 -11.18 -4.69 -1.42
CA PRO A 28 -11.81 -5.21 -0.20
C PRO A 28 -11.28 -6.58 0.24
N VAL A 29 -11.05 -7.49 -0.70
CA VAL A 29 -10.53 -8.84 -0.40
C VAL A 29 -9.11 -8.80 0.17
N LEU A 30 -8.23 -7.97 -0.39
CA LEU A 30 -6.86 -7.82 0.11
C LEU A 30 -6.87 -7.04 1.43
N GLY A 31 -7.74 -6.04 1.55
CA GLY A 31 -7.93 -5.26 2.77
C GLY A 31 -8.36 -6.13 3.95
N ASP A 32 -9.32 -7.02 3.79
CA ASP A 32 -9.76 -7.96 4.84
C ASP A 32 -8.61 -8.88 5.30
N ARG A 33 -7.78 -9.37 4.37
CA ARG A 33 -6.60 -10.18 4.71
C ARG A 33 -5.54 -9.39 5.46
N LEU A 34 -5.26 -8.16 5.00
CA LEU A 34 -4.34 -7.25 5.68
C LEU A 34 -4.83 -6.91 7.09
N GLN A 35 -6.12 -6.60 7.26
CA GLN A 35 -6.75 -6.36 8.56
C GLN A 35 -6.62 -7.56 9.49
N LYS A 36 -6.88 -8.78 8.99
CA LYS A 36 -6.67 -10.03 9.74
C LYS A 36 -5.21 -10.26 10.14
N ALA A 37 -4.27 -9.75 9.35
CA ALA A 37 -2.84 -9.75 9.66
C ALA A 37 -2.40 -8.58 10.56
N GLY A 38 -3.32 -7.72 11.02
CA GLY A 38 -3.05 -6.59 11.91
C GLY A 38 -2.85 -5.24 11.21
N PHE A 39 -2.95 -5.19 9.87
CA PHE A 39 -2.76 -3.99 9.07
C PHE A 39 -4.10 -3.29 8.78
N ASN A 40 -4.66 -2.63 9.79
CA ASN A 40 -5.98 -1.99 9.67
C ASN A 40 -5.96 -0.66 8.90
N PHE A 41 -4.87 0.10 9.03
CA PHE A 41 -4.72 1.45 8.49
C PHE A 41 -3.56 1.54 7.51
N ALA A 42 -3.62 2.50 6.58
CA ALA A 42 -2.57 2.69 5.58
C ALA A 42 -1.18 2.93 6.20
N TYR A 43 -1.12 3.63 7.34
CA TYR A 43 0.14 3.90 8.04
C TYR A 43 0.81 2.62 8.58
N THR A 44 0.05 1.56 8.88
CA THR A 44 0.63 0.28 9.32
C THR A 44 1.36 -0.43 8.18
N VAL A 45 0.81 -0.35 6.96
CA VAL A 45 1.47 -0.87 5.75
C VAL A 45 2.65 0.00 5.35
N LEU A 46 2.55 1.33 5.52
CA LEU A 46 3.69 2.23 5.37
C LEU A 46 4.82 1.85 6.34
N GLY A 47 4.51 1.56 7.61
CA GLY A 47 5.52 1.11 8.57
C GLY A 47 6.28 -0.13 8.09
N GLN A 48 5.56 -1.13 7.58
CA GLN A 48 6.19 -2.31 6.98
C GLN A 48 7.01 -1.98 5.74
N PHE A 49 6.52 -1.10 4.86
CA PHE A 49 7.26 -0.62 3.69
C PHE A 49 8.59 0.05 4.08
N LEU A 50 8.60 0.81 5.17
CA LEU A 50 9.80 1.47 5.69
C LEU A 50 10.78 0.48 6.36
N ILE A 51 10.27 -0.53 7.08
CA ILE A 51 11.10 -1.62 7.63
C ILE A 51 11.83 -2.38 6.53
N LEU A 52 11.17 -2.56 5.37
CA LEU A 52 11.77 -3.18 4.18
C LEU A 52 12.65 -2.20 3.37
N GLU A 53 13.04 -1.07 3.95
CA GLU A 53 13.91 -0.06 3.34
C GLU A 53 13.41 0.45 1.98
N LYS A 54 12.08 0.52 1.81
CA LYS A 54 11.43 0.87 0.53
C LYS A 54 11.84 -0.06 -0.62
N ASN A 55 12.33 -1.27 -0.34
CA ASN A 55 12.77 -2.23 -1.36
C ASN A 55 11.55 -2.83 -2.09
N ASN A 56 11.53 -2.69 -3.43
CA ASN A 56 10.41 -3.15 -4.24
C ASN A 56 10.20 -4.66 -4.18
N GLU A 57 11.26 -5.46 -4.33
CA GLU A 57 11.15 -6.91 -4.38
C GLU A 57 10.69 -7.49 -3.04
N LEU A 58 11.28 -7.00 -1.94
CA LEU A 58 10.89 -7.42 -0.60
C LEU A 58 9.45 -7.04 -0.27
N PHE A 59 9.03 -5.81 -0.61
CA PHE A 59 7.66 -5.38 -0.37
C PHE A 59 6.65 -6.18 -1.21
N VAL A 60 6.95 -6.40 -2.49
CA VAL A 60 6.11 -7.19 -3.39
C VAL A 60 6.00 -8.63 -2.91
N SER A 61 7.08 -9.24 -2.43
CA SER A 61 7.04 -10.58 -1.83
C SER A 61 6.19 -10.59 -0.57
N TRP A 62 6.44 -9.64 0.35
CA TRP A 62 5.71 -9.55 1.61
C TRP A 62 4.20 -9.43 1.42
N ILE A 63 3.73 -8.58 0.51
CA ILE A 63 2.29 -8.36 0.31
C ILE A 63 1.62 -9.52 -0.43
N LYS A 64 2.38 -10.25 -1.27
CA LYS A 64 1.94 -11.53 -1.83
C LYS A 64 1.76 -12.57 -0.74
N ASP A 65 2.70 -12.68 0.19
CA ASP A 65 2.62 -13.69 1.26
C ASP A 65 1.55 -13.35 2.29
N THR A 66 1.39 -12.07 2.62
CA THR A 66 0.47 -11.61 3.67
C THR A 66 -0.99 -11.51 3.19
N ALA A 67 -1.21 -11.05 1.96
CA ALA A 67 -2.56 -10.75 1.46
C ALA A 67 -2.94 -11.49 0.16
N SER A 68 -2.02 -12.32 -0.38
CA SER A 68 -2.16 -12.98 -1.68
C SER A 68 -2.46 -11.99 -2.81
N ALA A 69 -1.81 -10.83 -2.76
CA ALA A 69 -1.88 -9.84 -3.83
C ALA A 69 -1.26 -10.40 -5.12
N ASN A 70 -1.82 -10.09 -6.28
CA ASN A 70 -1.15 -10.38 -7.53
C ASN A 70 -0.05 -9.33 -7.85
N GLN A 71 0.76 -9.59 -8.88
CA GLN A 71 1.88 -8.72 -9.26
C GLN A 71 1.43 -7.26 -9.51
N LYS A 72 0.29 -7.07 -10.17
CA LYS A 72 -0.23 -5.74 -10.48
C LYS A 72 -0.66 -5.01 -9.21
N GLN A 73 -1.42 -5.67 -8.34
CA GLN A 73 -1.89 -5.11 -7.06
C GLN A 73 -0.71 -4.73 -6.17
N ALA A 74 0.30 -5.59 -6.07
CA ALA A 74 1.50 -5.34 -5.28
C ALA A 74 2.28 -4.11 -5.82
N ASN A 75 2.46 -4.02 -7.13
CA ASN A 75 3.15 -2.90 -7.76
C ASN A 75 2.37 -1.58 -7.68
N ASP A 76 1.04 -1.63 -7.83
CA ASP A 76 0.16 -0.47 -7.67
C ASP A 76 0.25 0.06 -6.22
N CYS A 77 0.25 -0.83 -5.22
CA CYS A 77 0.40 -0.47 -3.81
C CYS A 77 1.79 0.12 -3.49
N TYR A 78 2.85 -0.55 -3.96
CA TYR A 78 4.22 -0.07 -3.80
C TYR A 78 4.41 1.34 -4.38
N SER A 79 3.93 1.56 -5.61
CA SER A 79 4.09 2.84 -6.30
C SER A 79 3.34 3.95 -5.57
N CYS A 80 2.14 3.64 -5.05
CA CYS A 80 1.35 4.57 -4.25
C CYS A 80 2.06 4.98 -2.95
N LEU A 81 2.65 4.03 -2.23
CA LEU A 81 3.41 4.33 -1.00
C LEU A 81 4.69 5.09 -1.29
N LYS A 82 5.41 4.72 -2.35
CA LYS A 82 6.63 5.39 -2.78
C LYS A 82 6.37 6.86 -3.12
N GLU A 83 5.39 7.13 -3.97
CA GLU A 83 5.04 8.51 -4.38
C GLU A 83 4.51 9.33 -3.21
N TRP A 84 3.75 8.72 -2.29
CA TRP A 84 3.34 9.38 -1.05
C TRP A 84 4.55 9.75 -0.18
N CYS A 85 5.53 8.84 -0.03
CA CYS A 85 6.77 9.15 0.70
C CYS A 85 7.52 10.31 0.04
N ASP A 86 7.70 10.28 -1.28
CA ASP A 86 8.40 11.33 -2.02
C ASP A 86 7.75 12.71 -1.86
N SER A 87 6.46 12.77 -1.48
CA SER A 87 5.69 14.01 -1.29
C SER A 87 5.61 14.48 0.16
N PHE A 88 5.62 13.58 1.14
CA PHE A 88 5.28 13.89 2.54
C PHE A 88 6.29 13.38 3.59
N LEU A 89 7.34 12.65 3.20
CA LEU A 89 8.35 12.08 4.10
C LEU A 89 9.78 12.38 3.64
#